data_AF-A0A524ICT0-F1
#
_entry.id   AF-A0A524ICT0-F1
#
_cell.length_a   1.000
_cell.length_b   1.000
_cell.length_c   1.000
_cell.angle_alpha   90.00
_cell.angle_beta   90.00
_cell.angle_gamma   90.00
#
_symmetry.space_group_name_H-M   'P 1'
#
loop_
_entity.id
_entity.type
_entity.pdbx_description
1 polymer ?
#
loop_
_entity_poly.entity_id
_entity_poly.type
_entity_poly.pdbx_seq_one_letter_code
_entity_poly.pdbx_strand_id
1 'polypeptide(L)'
;MLQEVNIGRRSGFQSANIEHYRLLIGDELIDEILDLAKALKGVRICQINSTAYGGGVAELLPRIIPILSALGIDCDWRLLHAPSEFFTVSKAFHNALQSKPHELTQGEKDLYSQVNKQSAKLLETSYDVFVVHDPQPAALRAFAGPRDAKWIWRCHIDSSHPDEQVSQFLRPFLEEYDAIVFTMPQFVLPDLRTKRVAFIAPAIDPLATKNMELPLEICKRAMADSGIDPERPVLLQVSRFDPWKNPLGVVRAYQLVKEEMPDVQLVFIGAMAGDDTEGWVLMDQVEEES
;
A
#
# COMPACT_ATOMS: atom_id res chain seq x y z
N MET A 1 19.83 3.33 -13.71
CA MET A 1 19.05 2.27 -13.01
C MET A 1 18.14 2.96 -12.02
N LEU A 2 16.89 2.51 -11.86
CA LEU A 2 16.03 3.00 -10.77
C LEU A 2 16.67 2.70 -9.42
N GLN A 3 16.39 3.54 -8.42
CA GLN A 3 16.93 3.37 -7.08
C GLN A 3 16.47 2.03 -6.50
N GLU A 4 17.42 1.21 -6.05
CA GLU A 4 17.11 -0.02 -5.31
C GLU A 4 16.81 0.28 -3.85
N VAL A 5 15.80 -0.39 -3.32
CA VAL A 5 15.57 -0.44 -1.88
C VAL A 5 16.13 -1.74 -1.35
N ASN A 6 17.21 -1.65 -0.58
CA ASN A 6 17.82 -2.80 0.07
C ASN A 6 17.02 -3.20 1.31
N ILE A 7 16.29 -4.31 1.22
CA ILE A 7 15.55 -4.90 2.34
C ILE A 7 16.54 -5.74 3.18
N GLY A 8 17.42 -5.08 3.93
CA GLY A 8 18.27 -5.68 4.97
C GLY A 8 18.85 -7.07 4.66
N ARG A 9 19.02 -7.92 5.68
CA ARG A 9 19.45 -9.32 5.48
C ARG A 9 18.29 -10.15 4.91
N ARG A 10 18.32 -10.42 3.60
CA ARG A 10 17.33 -11.23 2.85
C ARG A 10 17.02 -12.62 3.47
N SER A 11 17.93 -13.17 4.29
CA SER A 11 17.83 -14.55 4.83
C SER A 11 17.81 -14.64 6.36
N GLY A 12 17.82 -13.51 7.09
CA GLY A 12 17.99 -13.48 8.56
C GLY A 12 16.73 -13.16 9.36
N PHE A 13 15.62 -12.82 8.71
CA PHE A 13 14.36 -12.52 9.39
C PHE A 13 13.56 -13.78 9.64
N GLN A 14 12.90 -13.90 10.80
CA GLN A 14 11.95 -14.97 11.06
C GLN A 14 10.87 -15.05 9.97
N SER A 15 10.42 -13.91 9.46
CA SER A 15 9.43 -13.84 8.37
C SER A 15 9.94 -14.38 7.04
N ALA A 16 11.26 -14.54 6.82
CA ALA A 16 11.81 -15.09 5.59
C ALA A 16 11.69 -16.62 5.52
N ASN A 17 11.54 -17.30 6.67
CA ASN A 17 11.33 -18.74 6.70
C ASN A 17 9.83 -19.04 6.71
N ILE A 18 9.30 -19.50 5.57
CA ILE A 18 7.87 -19.77 5.43
C ILE A 18 7.39 -20.87 6.40
N GLU A 19 8.27 -21.76 6.85
CA GLU A 19 7.97 -22.81 7.81
C GLU A 19 7.47 -22.26 9.16
N HIS A 20 7.83 -21.03 9.55
CA HIS A 20 7.33 -20.42 10.78
C HIS A 20 5.82 -20.10 10.73
N TYR A 21 5.24 -20.03 9.53
CA TYR A 21 3.80 -19.80 9.36
C TYR A 21 3.00 -21.10 9.44
N ARG A 22 3.65 -22.28 9.42
CA ARG A 22 2.99 -23.59 9.47
C ARG A 22 2.10 -23.78 10.70
N LEU A 23 2.53 -23.25 11.85
CA LEU A 23 1.72 -23.26 13.09
C LEU A 23 0.47 -22.37 13.02
N LEU A 24 0.44 -21.40 12.10
CA LEU A 24 -0.66 -20.43 11.97
C LEU A 24 -1.65 -20.84 10.88
N ILE A 25 -1.15 -21.35 9.74
CA ILE A 25 -1.97 -21.60 8.55
C ILE A 25 -2.08 -23.08 8.15
N GLY A 26 -1.39 -23.97 8.87
CA GLY A 26 -1.43 -25.42 8.67
C GLY A 26 -0.48 -25.93 7.58
N ASP A 27 -0.28 -27.25 7.57
CA ASP A 27 0.67 -27.92 6.68
C ASP A 27 0.27 -27.86 5.21
N GLU A 28 -1.01 -28.09 4.92
CA GLU A 28 -1.54 -28.20 3.55
C GLU A 28 -1.24 -26.95 2.72
N LEU A 29 -1.50 -25.75 3.29
CA LEU A 29 -1.29 -24.50 2.59
C LEU A 29 0.21 -24.16 2.42
N ILE A 30 1.05 -24.49 3.39
CA ILE A 30 2.50 -24.28 3.26
C ILE A 30 3.05 -25.18 2.15
N ASP A 31 2.65 -26.46 2.14
CA ASP A 31 3.13 -27.43 1.16
C ASP A 31 2.65 -27.06 -0.25
N GLU A 32 1.43 -26.53 -0.41
CA GLU A 32 0.94 -25.98 -1.67
C GLU A 32 1.81 -24.80 -2.15
N ILE A 33 2.11 -23.84 -1.27
CA ILE A 33 2.96 -22.68 -1.62
C ILE A 33 4.36 -23.13 -2.05
N LEU A 34 4.95 -24.08 -1.32
CA LEU A 34 6.25 -24.66 -1.64
C LEU A 34 6.23 -25.38 -3.00
N ASP A 35 5.15 -26.07 -3.34
CA ASP A 35 5.02 -26.74 -4.64
C ASP A 35 4.87 -25.74 -5.79
N LEU A 36 4.00 -24.75 -5.65
CA LEU A 36 3.81 -23.68 -6.64
C LEU A 36 5.11 -22.88 -6.89
N ALA A 37 5.89 -22.64 -5.83
CA ALA A 37 7.17 -21.93 -5.93
C ALA A 37 8.19 -22.65 -6.83
N LYS A 38 8.14 -23.99 -6.94
CA LYS A 38 9.07 -24.75 -7.79
C LYS A 38 9.00 -24.33 -9.24
N ALA A 39 7.80 -24.02 -9.74
CA ALA A 39 7.58 -23.58 -11.12
C ALA A 39 8.09 -22.15 -11.39
N LEU A 40 8.29 -21.35 -10.33
CA LEU A 40 8.76 -19.97 -10.41
C LEU A 40 10.23 -19.82 -10.00
N LYS A 41 10.93 -20.93 -9.73
CA LYS A 41 12.32 -20.91 -9.28
C LYS A 41 13.21 -20.24 -10.33
N GLY A 42 13.97 -19.22 -9.91
CA GLY A 42 14.86 -18.43 -10.75
C GLY A 42 14.19 -17.31 -11.53
N VAL A 43 12.85 -17.18 -11.46
CA VAL A 43 12.14 -16.03 -12.04
C VAL A 43 12.57 -14.75 -11.34
N ARG A 44 12.82 -13.71 -12.13
CA ARG A 44 13.28 -12.40 -11.66
C ARG A 44 12.13 -11.39 -11.71
N ILE A 45 11.69 -10.96 -10.54
CA ILE A 45 10.59 -10.02 -10.34
C ILE A 45 11.12 -8.66 -9.92
N CYS A 46 10.60 -7.60 -10.52
CA CYS A 46 10.86 -6.22 -10.12
C CYS A 46 9.57 -5.57 -9.61
N GLN A 47 9.51 -5.29 -8.30
CA GLN A 47 8.45 -4.53 -7.66
C GLN A 47 8.78 -3.04 -7.77
N ILE A 48 7.86 -2.24 -8.31
CA ILE A 48 8.06 -0.79 -8.51
C ILE A 48 6.97 0.00 -7.82
N ASN A 49 7.34 0.94 -6.96
CA ASN A 49 6.43 1.92 -6.37
C ASN A 49 7.10 3.30 -6.24
N SER A 50 6.45 4.23 -5.56
CA SER A 50 6.91 5.62 -5.45
C SER A 50 7.64 5.98 -4.15
N THR A 51 7.62 5.13 -3.12
CA THR A 51 8.26 5.41 -1.82
C THR A 51 8.72 4.15 -1.08
N ALA A 52 9.86 4.22 -0.40
CA ALA A 52 10.35 3.17 0.50
C ALA A 52 9.80 3.27 1.93
N TYR A 53 9.13 4.38 2.27
CA TYR A 53 8.67 4.67 3.62
C TYR A 53 7.27 5.28 3.59
N GLY A 54 6.45 4.92 4.58
CA GLY A 54 5.08 5.41 4.69
C GLY A 54 4.12 4.74 3.71
N GLY A 55 2.97 4.28 4.22
CA GLY A 55 1.92 3.63 3.44
C GLY A 55 2.00 2.10 3.39
N GLY A 56 0.88 1.47 3.01
CA GLY A 56 0.72 0.02 3.08
C GLY A 56 1.65 -0.77 2.16
N VAL A 57 2.03 -0.22 1.00
CA VAL A 57 2.96 -0.89 0.06
C VAL A 57 4.37 -1.00 0.65
N ALA A 58 4.86 0.09 1.25
CA ALA A 58 6.16 0.12 1.91
C ALA A 58 6.19 -0.74 3.18
N GLU A 59 5.04 -1.05 3.78
CA GLU A 59 4.93 -2.04 4.85
C GLU A 59 4.93 -3.48 4.31
N LEU A 60 4.26 -3.71 3.18
CA LEU A 60 4.07 -5.03 2.56
C LEU A 60 5.36 -5.58 1.94
N LEU A 61 6.04 -4.78 1.10
CA LEU A 61 7.17 -5.23 0.29
C LEU A 61 8.36 -5.78 1.11
N PRO A 62 8.76 -5.15 2.23
CA PRO A 62 9.77 -5.70 3.13
C PRO A 62 9.45 -7.06 3.73
N ARG A 63 8.16 -7.47 3.75
CA ARG A 63 7.72 -8.76 4.31
C ARG A 63 7.67 -9.84 3.24
N ILE A 64 7.08 -9.54 2.09
CA ILE A 64 6.87 -10.53 1.04
C ILE A 64 8.15 -10.82 0.24
N ILE A 65 9.03 -9.85 0.03
CA ILE A 65 10.24 -10.04 -0.79
C ILE A 65 11.20 -11.07 -0.19
N PRO A 66 11.51 -11.06 1.13
CA PRO A 66 12.31 -12.12 1.75
C PRO A 66 11.68 -13.52 1.60
N ILE A 67 10.35 -13.63 1.70
CA ILE A 67 9.65 -14.91 1.50
C ILE A 67 9.83 -15.40 0.07
N LEU A 68 9.60 -14.53 -0.92
CA LEU A 68 9.81 -14.86 -2.34
C LEU A 68 11.27 -15.29 -2.59
N SER A 69 12.23 -14.58 -2.01
CA SER A 69 13.66 -14.92 -2.09
C SER A 69 13.96 -16.30 -1.51
N ALA A 70 13.40 -16.63 -0.34
CA ALA A 70 13.55 -17.94 0.29
C ALA A 70 12.92 -19.08 -0.53
N LEU A 71 11.84 -18.78 -1.27
CA LEU A 71 11.21 -19.68 -2.22
C LEU A 71 11.98 -19.83 -3.55
N GLY A 72 13.12 -19.16 -3.71
CA GLY A 72 13.96 -19.23 -4.90
C GLY A 72 13.54 -18.32 -6.04
N ILE A 73 12.72 -17.30 -5.75
CA ILE A 73 12.30 -16.27 -6.70
C ILE A 73 13.15 -15.02 -6.44
N ASP A 74 13.90 -14.57 -7.45
CA ASP A 74 14.72 -13.35 -7.32
C ASP A 74 13.80 -12.13 -7.40
N CYS A 75 13.73 -11.35 -6.34
CA CYS A 75 12.77 -10.25 -6.26
C CYS A 75 13.45 -8.99 -5.75
N ASP A 76 13.47 -7.96 -6.61
CA ASP A 76 14.03 -6.66 -6.29
C ASP A 76 12.92 -5.61 -6.12
N TRP A 77 13.21 -4.60 -5.31
CA TRP A 77 12.35 -3.45 -5.10
C TRP A 77 13.01 -2.18 -5.62
N ARG A 78 12.36 -1.52 -6.59
CA ARG A 78 12.83 -0.29 -7.21
C ARG A 78 11.85 0.87 -6.95
N LEU A 79 12.39 2.07 -6.78
CA LEU A 79 11.59 3.30 -6.64
C LEU A 79 11.54 4.08 -7.94
N LEU A 80 10.37 4.65 -8.23
CA LEU A 80 10.21 5.66 -9.28
C LEU A 80 11.11 6.87 -8.96
N HIS A 81 11.87 7.34 -9.95
CA HIS A 81 12.67 8.54 -9.81
C HIS A 81 11.85 9.76 -10.22
N ALA A 82 11.48 10.59 -9.27
CA ALA A 82 10.60 11.72 -9.49
C ALA A 82 10.96 12.94 -8.63
N PRO A 83 10.76 14.17 -9.14
CA PRO A 83 10.91 15.40 -8.36
C PRO A 83 9.71 15.61 -7.41
N SER A 84 9.84 16.50 -6.43
CA SER A 84 8.79 16.79 -5.43
C SER A 84 7.45 17.18 -6.04
N GLU A 85 7.46 17.98 -7.12
CA GLU A 85 6.27 18.46 -7.80
C GLU A 85 5.44 17.33 -8.40
N PHE A 86 6.09 16.25 -8.82
CA PHE A 86 5.41 15.06 -9.31
C PHE A 86 4.61 14.38 -8.20
N PHE A 87 5.12 14.36 -6.97
CA PHE A 87 4.40 13.74 -5.86
C PHE A 87 3.10 14.49 -5.54
N THR A 88 3.09 15.82 -5.67
CA THR A 88 1.86 16.63 -5.57
C THR A 88 0.82 16.20 -6.63
N VAL A 89 1.22 16.12 -7.90
CA VAL A 89 0.33 15.68 -8.99
C VAL A 89 -0.14 14.24 -8.76
N SER A 90 0.75 13.36 -8.34
CA SER A 90 0.42 11.95 -8.11
C SER A 90 -0.50 11.74 -6.91
N LYS A 91 -0.39 12.57 -5.85
CA LYS A 91 -1.32 12.59 -4.71
C LYS A 91 -2.69 13.11 -5.15
N ALA A 92 -2.73 14.12 -6.02
CA ALA A 92 -3.98 14.59 -6.62
C ALA A 92 -4.65 13.47 -7.44
N PHE A 93 -3.90 12.74 -8.28
CA PHE A 93 -4.45 11.62 -9.06
C PHE A 93 -4.93 10.46 -8.17
N HIS A 94 -4.18 10.14 -7.11
CA HIS A 94 -4.58 9.15 -6.13
C HIS A 94 -5.93 9.50 -5.49
N ASN A 95 -6.09 10.74 -5.03
CA ASN A 95 -7.37 11.21 -4.49
C ASN A 95 -8.47 11.26 -5.55
N ALA A 96 -8.12 11.63 -6.78
CA ALA A 96 -9.07 11.73 -7.87
C ALA A 96 -9.64 10.37 -8.27
N LEU A 97 -8.81 9.32 -8.25
CA LEU A 97 -9.28 7.96 -8.44
C LEU A 97 -10.19 7.48 -7.29
N GLN A 98 -10.03 8.05 -6.09
CA GLN A 98 -10.88 7.82 -4.91
C GLN A 98 -12.03 8.85 -4.79
N SER A 99 -12.66 9.22 -5.89
CA SER A 99 -13.86 10.07 -5.93
C SER A 99 -13.67 11.56 -5.60
N LYS A 100 -12.45 12.07 -5.46
CA LYS A 100 -12.21 13.52 -5.32
C LYS A 100 -12.27 14.20 -6.71
N PRO A 101 -13.10 15.23 -6.94
CA PRO A 101 -13.05 15.97 -8.19
C PRO A 101 -11.66 16.59 -8.41
N HIS A 102 -11.17 16.55 -9.65
CA HIS A 102 -9.89 17.15 -10.00
C HIS A 102 -9.93 17.77 -11.40
N GLU A 103 -9.51 19.02 -11.54
CA GLU A 103 -9.38 19.66 -12.84
C GLU A 103 -8.01 19.31 -13.44
N LEU A 104 -7.99 18.33 -14.35
CA LEU A 104 -6.74 17.81 -14.91
C LEU A 104 -6.14 18.77 -15.94
N THR A 105 -5.04 19.42 -15.58
CA THR A 105 -4.36 20.38 -16.46
C THR A 105 -3.41 19.71 -17.46
N GLN A 106 -3.10 20.39 -18.56
CA GLN A 106 -2.09 19.87 -19.51
C GLN A 106 -0.70 19.77 -18.87
N GLY A 107 -0.33 20.72 -17.99
CA GLY A 107 0.94 20.69 -17.28
C GLY A 107 1.11 19.46 -16.39
N GLU A 108 0.04 19.03 -15.72
CA GLU A 108 0.03 17.80 -14.92
C GLU A 108 0.19 16.55 -15.80
N LYS A 109 -0.53 16.48 -16.92
CA LYS A 109 -0.40 15.38 -17.90
C LYS A 109 1.04 15.27 -18.43
N ASP A 110 1.64 16.42 -18.78
CA ASP A 110 2.99 16.50 -19.32
C ASP A 110 4.02 16.10 -18.27
N LEU A 111 3.93 16.63 -17.05
CA LEU A 111 4.82 16.28 -15.94
C LEU A 111 4.75 14.78 -15.61
N TYR A 112 3.53 14.26 -15.46
CA TYR A 112 3.31 12.84 -15.15
C TYR A 112 3.89 11.92 -16.23
N SER A 113 3.64 12.24 -17.51
CA SER A 113 4.15 11.48 -18.65
C SER A 113 5.67 11.59 -18.77
N GLN A 114 6.22 12.78 -18.58
CA GLN A 114 7.66 13.03 -18.64
C GLN A 114 8.42 12.24 -17.58
N VAL A 115 7.97 12.27 -16.33
CA VAL A 115 8.61 11.55 -15.22
C VAL A 115 8.57 10.04 -15.44
N ASN A 116 7.41 9.49 -15.83
CA ASN A 116 7.29 8.07 -16.15
C ASN A 116 8.17 7.68 -17.36
N LYS A 117 8.22 8.52 -18.41
CA LYS A 117 9.09 8.29 -19.56
C LYS A 117 10.57 8.33 -19.22
N GLN A 118 11.00 9.25 -18.35
CA GLN A 118 12.37 9.33 -17.88
C GLN A 118 12.73 8.12 -17.01
N SER A 119 11.85 7.74 -16.08
CA SER A 119 12.01 6.57 -15.23
C SER A 119 12.06 5.27 -16.03
N ALA A 120 11.26 5.13 -17.08
CA ALA A 120 11.27 3.95 -17.96
C ALA A 120 12.63 3.71 -18.64
N LYS A 121 13.39 4.78 -18.94
CA LYS A 121 14.77 4.67 -19.48
C LYS A 121 15.76 4.09 -18.48
N LEU A 122 15.44 4.14 -17.19
CA LEU A 122 16.29 3.66 -16.11
C LEU A 122 16.01 2.19 -15.75
N LEU A 123 15.02 1.55 -16.38
CA LEU A 123 14.66 0.15 -16.15
C LEU A 123 15.67 -0.81 -16.79
N GLU A 124 16.17 -1.74 -15.98
CA GLU A 124 16.94 -2.88 -16.47
C GLU A 124 16.11 -3.80 -17.35
N THR A 125 16.76 -4.53 -18.24
CA THR A 125 16.14 -5.53 -19.14
C THR A 125 16.21 -6.96 -18.60
N SER A 126 16.66 -7.13 -17.36
CA SER A 126 17.08 -8.41 -16.81
C SER A 126 15.98 -9.15 -16.02
N TYR A 127 14.78 -8.55 -15.91
CA TYR A 127 13.63 -9.07 -15.17
C TYR A 127 12.61 -9.75 -16.10
N ASP A 128 12.04 -10.85 -15.63
CA ASP A 128 10.98 -11.60 -16.33
C ASP A 128 9.59 -11.01 -16.05
N VAL A 129 9.40 -10.40 -14.87
CA VAL A 129 8.12 -9.82 -14.43
C VAL A 129 8.34 -8.47 -13.77
N PHE A 130 7.53 -7.48 -14.17
CA PHE A 130 7.40 -6.20 -13.49
C PHE A 130 6.04 -6.12 -12.80
N VAL A 131 6.05 -5.76 -11.52
CA VAL A 131 4.84 -5.48 -10.74
C VAL A 131 4.88 -4.01 -10.35
N VAL A 132 3.95 -3.22 -10.89
CA VAL A 132 3.89 -1.77 -10.72
C VAL A 132 2.75 -1.45 -9.77
N HIS A 133 3.06 -0.81 -8.64
CA HIS A 133 2.08 -0.49 -7.60
C HIS A 133 1.55 0.93 -7.76
N ASP A 134 0.23 1.05 -7.66
CA ASP A 134 -0.52 2.31 -7.55
C ASP A 134 -0.39 3.23 -8.79
N PRO A 135 -1.08 4.40 -8.82
CA PRO A 135 -1.15 5.24 -10.00
C PRO A 135 0.16 5.94 -10.38
N GLN A 136 1.07 6.19 -9.43
CA GLN A 136 2.21 7.07 -9.66
C GLN A 136 3.15 6.52 -10.77
N PRO A 137 3.57 5.24 -10.74
CA PRO A 137 4.38 4.65 -11.79
C PRO A 137 3.55 3.97 -12.90
N ALA A 138 2.23 4.16 -12.94
CA ALA A 138 1.36 3.36 -13.81
C ALA A 138 1.68 3.50 -15.31
N ALA A 139 2.19 4.66 -15.75
CA ALA A 139 2.58 4.87 -17.14
C ALA A 139 3.95 4.28 -17.54
N LEU A 140 4.69 3.66 -16.60
CA LEU A 140 5.99 3.06 -16.91
C LEU A 140 5.95 2.05 -18.06
N ARG A 141 4.97 1.14 -18.06
CA ARG A 141 4.84 0.10 -19.09
C ARG A 141 4.76 0.70 -20.50
N ALA A 142 3.91 1.72 -20.69
CA ALA A 142 3.72 2.37 -21.98
C ALA A 142 5.01 3.01 -22.53
N PHE A 143 5.94 3.42 -21.66
CA PHE A 143 7.21 4.03 -22.05
C PHE A 143 8.41 3.07 -21.99
N ALA A 144 8.22 1.84 -21.51
CA ALA A 144 9.31 0.88 -21.34
C ALA A 144 9.82 0.28 -22.66
N GLY A 145 9.06 0.43 -23.75
CA GLY A 145 9.34 -0.16 -25.06
C GLY A 145 9.13 -1.69 -25.09
N PRO A 146 9.40 -2.33 -26.25
CA PRO A 146 9.30 -3.77 -26.38
C PRO A 146 10.25 -4.48 -25.42
N ARG A 147 9.71 -5.36 -24.58
CA ARG A 147 10.45 -6.15 -23.58
C ARG A 147 9.86 -7.54 -23.49
N ASP A 148 10.71 -8.55 -23.41
CA ASP A 148 10.32 -9.93 -23.13
C ASP A 148 10.10 -10.14 -21.63
N ALA A 149 9.08 -9.45 -21.10
CA ALA A 149 8.72 -9.47 -19.70
C ALA A 149 7.21 -9.31 -19.54
N LYS A 150 6.64 -9.92 -18.50
CA LYS A 150 5.23 -9.73 -18.12
C LYS A 150 5.08 -8.52 -17.23
N TRP A 151 3.96 -7.81 -17.38
CA TRP A 151 3.68 -6.59 -16.63
C TRP A 151 2.36 -6.70 -15.89
N ILE A 152 2.42 -6.47 -14.59
CA ILE A 152 1.28 -6.51 -13.69
C ILE A 152 1.12 -5.14 -13.05
N TRP A 153 -0.06 -4.53 -13.17
CA TRP A 153 -0.40 -3.34 -12.40
C TRP A 153 -1.19 -3.76 -11.16
N ARG A 154 -0.76 -3.31 -9.98
CA ARG A 154 -1.40 -3.60 -8.70
C ARG A 154 -1.95 -2.31 -8.10
N CYS A 155 -3.27 -2.18 -8.11
CA CYS A 155 -3.99 -1.07 -7.50
C CYS A 155 -4.32 -1.39 -6.03
N HIS A 156 -3.95 -0.50 -5.11
CA HIS A 156 -4.23 -0.65 -3.68
C HIS A 156 -5.35 0.27 -3.17
N ILE A 157 -5.92 1.12 -4.05
CA ILE A 157 -7.00 2.06 -3.73
C ILE A 157 -8.35 1.59 -4.27
N ASP A 158 -9.42 2.20 -3.76
CA ASP A 158 -10.74 2.12 -4.37
C ASP A 158 -10.78 3.05 -5.59
N SER A 159 -10.95 2.46 -6.78
CA SER A 159 -11.09 3.21 -8.03
C SER A 159 -12.45 3.05 -8.68
N SER A 160 -13.48 2.71 -7.90
CA SER A 160 -14.84 2.43 -8.38
C SER A 160 -15.59 3.65 -8.91
N HIS A 161 -15.31 4.83 -8.36
CA HIS A 161 -15.97 6.09 -8.72
C HIS A 161 -14.93 7.21 -8.95
N PRO A 162 -14.03 7.04 -9.93
CA PRO A 162 -12.94 7.98 -10.14
C PRO A 162 -13.43 9.28 -10.78
N ASP A 163 -12.65 10.34 -10.63
CA ASP A 163 -12.74 11.52 -11.49
C ASP A 163 -12.59 11.10 -12.97
N GLU A 164 -13.49 11.59 -13.81
CA GLU A 164 -13.60 11.16 -15.19
C GLU A 164 -12.36 11.57 -16.01
N GLN A 165 -11.80 12.77 -15.80
CA GLN A 165 -10.67 13.27 -16.58
C GLN A 165 -9.40 12.49 -16.25
N VAL A 166 -9.15 12.24 -14.96
CA VAL A 166 -7.99 11.46 -14.50
C VAL A 166 -8.12 10.01 -14.93
N SER A 167 -9.31 9.40 -14.81
CA SER A 167 -9.57 8.04 -15.29
C SER A 167 -9.32 7.93 -16.80
N GLN A 168 -9.90 8.81 -17.60
CA GLN A 168 -9.70 8.85 -19.06
C GLN A 168 -8.23 8.98 -19.45
N PHE A 169 -7.46 9.78 -18.70
CA PHE A 169 -6.03 9.98 -18.94
C PHE A 169 -5.20 8.74 -18.59
N LEU A 170 -5.50 8.06 -17.47
CA LEU A 170 -4.70 6.93 -17.00
C LEU A 170 -5.05 5.61 -17.70
N ARG A 171 -6.32 5.39 -18.09
CA ARG A 171 -6.79 4.14 -18.69
C ARG A 171 -5.89 3.62 -19.82
N PRO A 172 -5.50 4.41 -20.83
CA PRO A 172 -4.64 3.92 -21.91
C PRO A 172 -3.31 3.34 -21.42
N PHE A 173 -2.76 3.85 -20.32
CA PHE A 173 -1.53 3.30 -19.74
C PHE A 173 -1.78 1.98 -18.99
N LEU A 174 -2.93 1.86 -18.34
CA LEU A 174 -3.31 0.67 -17.57
C LEU A 174 -3.66 -0.52 -18.48
N GLU A 175 -4.25 -0.24 -19.64
CA GLU A 175 -4.64 -1.28 -20.62
C GLU A 175 -3.42 -1.96 -21.29
N GLU A 176 -2.22 -1.36 -21.20
CA GLU A 176 -0.97 -1.94 -21.70
C GLU A 176 -0.41 -3.09 -20.84
N TYR A 177 -0.95 -3.30 -19.63
CA TYR A 177 -0.52 -4.36 -18.71
C TYR A 177 -1.10 -5.73 -19.09
N ASP A 178 -0.35 -6.79 -18.80
CA ASP A 178 -0.78 -8.16 -19.07
C ASP A 178 -1.78 -8.69 -18.05
N ALA A 179 -1.70 -8.16 -16.82
CA ALA A 179 -2.69 -8.40 -15.78
C ALA A 179 -2.83 -7.17 -14.88
N ILE A 180 -4.01 -7.01 -14.31
CA ILE A 180 -4.31 -5.97 -13.33
C ILE A 180 -4.84 -6.65 -12.07
N VAL A 181 -4.39 -6.17 -10.91
CA VAL A 181 -4.76 -6.74 -9.63
C VAL A 181 -5.40 -5.65 -8.75
N PHE A 182 -6.60 -5.92 -8.25
CA PHE A 182 -7.29 -5.08 -7.27
C PHE A 182 -7.42 -5.81 -5.94
N THR A 183 -7.72 -5.07 -4.87
CA THR A 183 -8.05 -5.66 -3.56
C THR A 183 -9.33 -6.51 -3.62
N MET A 184 -10.36 -6.01 -4.30
CA MET A 184 -11.67 -6.64 -4.39
C MET A 184 -12.39 -6.22 -5.68
N PRO A 185 -13.39 -6.98 -6.17
CA PRO A 185 -14.13 -6.66 -7.40
C PRO A 185 -14.75 -5.27 -7.41
N GLN A 186 -15.14 -4.76 -6.25
CA GLN A 186 -15.80 -3.48 -6.11
C GLN A 186 -14.86 -2.31 -6.44
N PHE A 187 -13.54 -2.49 -6.34
CA PHE A 187 -12.56 -1.42 -6.53
C PHE A 187 -12.14 -1.24 -8.00
N VAL A 188 -12.66 -2.07 -8.91
CA VAL A 188 -12.28 -2.07 -10.32
C VAL A 188 -12.60 -0.73 -10.96
N LEU A 189 -11.62 -0.17 -11.65
CA LEU A 189 -11.77 1.06 -12.43
C LEU A 189 -12.81 0.88 -13.56
N PRO A 190 -13.85 1.73 -13.64
CA PRO A 190 -14.84 1.66 -14.71
C PRO A 190 -14.24 1.76 -16.13
N ASP A 191 -14.85 1.02 -17.07
CA ASP A 191 -14.48 0.94 -18.50
C ASP A 191 -13.07 0.40 -18.82
N LEU A 192 -12.34 -0.09 -17.82
CA LEU A 192 -10.98 -0.59 -18.00
C LEU A 192 -10.96 -1.89 -18.83
N ARG A 193 -10.32 -1.87 -20.01
CA ARG A 193 -10.18 -3.04 -20.87
C ARG A 193 -8.86 -3.75 -20.60
N THR A 194 -8.90 -4.87 -19.91
CA THR A 194 -7.68 -5.63 -19.59
C THR A 194 -7.78 -7.09 -20.01
N LYS A 195 -6.61 -7.68 -20.30
CA LYS A 195 -6.49 -9.09 -20.67
C LYS A 195 -6.81 -10.02 -19.50
N ARG A 196 -6.47 -9.59 -18.27
CA ARG A 196 -6.63 -10.39 -17.06
C ARG A 196 -6.83 -9.49 -15.85
N VAL A 197 -7.85 -9.78 -15.06
CA VAL A 197 -8.07 -9.18 -13.74
C VAL A 197 -7.88 -10.26 -12.67
N ALA A 198 -7.22 -9.91 -11.57
CA ALA A 198 -7.15 -10.73 -10.37
C ALA A 198 -7.54 -9.91 -9.13
N PHE A 199 -8.04 -10.60 -8.11
CA PHE A 199 -8.39 -10.01 -6.83
C PHE A 199 -7.54 -10.64 -5.74
N ILE A 200 -6.71 -9.81 -5.11
CA ILE A 200 -5.80 -10.24 -4.04
C ILE A 200 -5.98 -9.25 -2.90
N ALA A 201 -6.50 -9.70 -1.76
CA ALA A 201 -6.63 -8.85 -0.59
C ALA A 201 -5.25 -8.46 -0.04
N PRO A 202 -5.10 -7.28 0.59
CA PRO A 202 -3.92 -7.00 1.39
C PRO A 202 -3.82 -8.02 2.53
N ALA A 203 -2.60 -8.33 2.95
CA ALA A 203 -2.33 -9.27 4.03
C ALA A 203 -1.52 -8.57 5.13
N ILE A 204 -1.61 -9.12 6.34
CA ILE A 204 -0.72 -8.78 7.45
C ILE A 204 0.30 -9.89 7.63
N ASP A 205 1.51 -9.53 8.06
CA ASP A 205 2.50 -10.50 8.53
C ASP A 205 2.29 -10.73 10.04
N PRO A 206 1.74 -11.87 10.48
CA PRO A 206 1.49 -12.14 11.90
C PRO A 206 2.76 -12.17 12.75
N LEU A 207 3.94 -12.33 12.15
CA LEU A 207 5.23 -12.31 12.85
C LEU A 207 5.90 -10.93 12.86
N ALA A 208 5.32 -9.95 12.17
CA ALA A 208 5.83 -8.58 12.19
C ALA A 208 5.57 -7.93 13.54
N THR A 209 6.45 -6.99 13.94
CA THR A 209 6.36 -6.25 15.21
C THR A 209 5.01 -5.59 15.46
N LYS A 210 4.28 -5.22 14.40
CA LYS A 210 2.93 -4.64 14.51
C LYS A 210 1.85 -5.66 14.88
N ASN A 211 2.02 -6.92 14.50
CA ASN A 211 0.96 -7.94 14.61
C ASN A 211 1.35 -9.13 15.52
N MET A 212 2.62 -9.21 15.95
CA MET A 212 3.09 -10.27 16.81
C MET A 212 2.37 -10.27 18.15
N GLU A 213 2.17 -11.46 18.71
CA GLU A 213 1.55 -11.60 20.01
C GLU A 213 2.42 -10.97 21.10
N LEU A 214 1.78 -10.21 22.00
CA LEU A 214 2.42 -9.54 23.12
C LEU A 214 1.80 -10.04 24.43
N PRO A 215 2.61 -10.32 25.46
CA PRO A 215 2.10 -10.59 26.80
C PRO A 215 1.19 -9.48 27.30
N LEU A 216 0.05 -9.84 27.88
CA LEU A 216 -0.97 -8.89 28.33
C LEU A 216 -0.42 -7.80 29.26
N GLU A 217 0.52 -8.15 30.15
CA GLU A 217 1.17 -7.19 31.06
C GLU A 217 1.95 -6.09 30.32
N ILE A 218 2.57 -6.43 29.19
CA ILE A 218 3.27 -5.44 28.35
C ILE A 218 2.25 -4.51 27.70
N CYS A 219 1.13 -5.05 27.20
CA CYS A 219 0.04 -4.26 26.61
C CYS A 219 -0.58 -3.30 27.65
N LYS A 220 -0.94 -3.80 28.84
CA LYS A 220 -1.51 -2.99 29.93
C LYS A 220 -0.57 -1.87 30.35
N ARG A 221 0.72 -2.17 30.48
CA ARG A 221 1.74 -1.17 30.80
C ARG A 221 1.86 -0.11 29.70
N ALA A 222 1.91 -0.51 28.43
CA ALA A 222 1.99 0.44 27.32
C ALA A 222 0.76 1.37 27.24
N MET A 223 -0.44 0.84 27.53
CA MET A 223 -1.66 1.63 27.66
C MET A 223 -1.55 2.64 28.82
N ALA A 224 -1.18 2.19 30.01
CA ALA A 224 -1.03 3.04 31.19
C ALA A 224 0.04 4.14 30.99
N ASP A 225 1.19 3.78 30.42
CA ASP A 225 2.27 4.72 30.09
C ASP A 225 1.83 5.78 29.05
N SER A 226 0.79 5.48 28.25
CA SER A 226 0.16 6.41 27.29
C SER A 226 -1.02 7.19 27.88
N GLY A 227 -1.30 7.06 29.18
CA GLY A 227 -2.42 7.74 29.86
C GLY A 227 -3.80 7.07 29.67
N ILE A 228 -3.84 5.83 29.19
CA ILE A 228 -5.06 5.05 28.99
C ILE A 228 -5.25 4.11 30.19
N ASP A 229 -6.46 4.02 30.74
CA ASP A 229 -6.74 3.13 31.87
C ASP A 229 -7.04 1.71 31.33
N PRO A 230 -6.16 0.73 31.57
CA PRO A 230 -6.33 -0.61 31.01
C PRO A 230 -7.51 -1.38 31.61
N GLU A 231 -8.11 -0.90 32.70
CA GLU A 231 -9.28 -1.53 33.34
C GLU A 231 -10.61 -0.93 32.85
N ARG A 232 -10.57 0.12 32.02
CA ARG A 232 -11.76 0.77 31.45
C ARG A 232 -11.97 0.39 29.98
N PRO A 233 -13.21 0.40 29.47
CA PRO A 233 -13.48 0.15 28.06
C PRO A 233 -12.81 1.20 27.16
N VAL A 234 -12.21 0.75 26.04
CA VAL A 234 -11.53 1.61 25.08
C VAL A 234 -12.15 1.47 23.69
N LEU A 235 -12.50 2.60 23.08
CA LEU A 235 -12.72 2.74 21.65
C LEU A 235 -11.42 3.20 21.01
N LEU A 236 -10.96 2.49 19.98
CA LEU A 236 -9.67 2.76 19.33
C LEU A 236 -9.85 2.96 17.83
N GLN A 237 -9.33 4.05 17.30
CA GLN A 237 -9.10 4.23 15.88
C GLN A 237 -7.60 4.34 15.59
N VAL A 238 -7.07 3.40 14.80
CA VAL A 238 -5.70 3.46 14.28
C VAL A 238 -5.75 3.89 12.82
N SER A 239 -5.44 5.16 12.54
CA SER A 239 -5.41 5.70 11.19
C SER A 239 -4.63 7.00 11.10
N ARG A 240 -4.21 7.38 9.89
CA ARG A 240 -3.81 8.76 9.64
C ARG A 240 -4.98 9.71 9.94
N PHE A 241 -4.66 10.92 10.37
CA PHE A 241 -5.62 12.03 10.42
C PHE A 241 -5.86 12.49 8.99
N ASP A 242 -6.86 11.90 8.37
CA ASP A 242 -7.23 12.11 6.98
C ASP A 242 -8.77 12.17 6.90
N PRO A 243 -9.36 13.09 6.10
CA PRO A 243 -10.80 13.25 6.04
C PRO A 243 -11.57 11.96 5.69
N TRP A 244 -10.97 11.09 4.87
CA TRP A 244 -11.55 9.81 4.47
C TRP A 244 -11.56 8.77 5.60
N LYS A 245 -10.85 9.03 6.70
CA LYS A 245 -10.89 8.23 7.94
C LYS A 245 -11.95 8.72 8.91
N ASN A 246 -12.56 9.88 8.64
CA ASN A 246 -13.66 10.45 9.38
C ASN A 246 -13.46 10.46 10.91
N PRO A 247 -12.34 11.00 11.43
CA PRO A 247 -12.08 10.97 12.87
C PRO A 247 -13.10 11.79 13.67
N LEU A 248 -13.63 12.89 13.13
CA LEU A 248 -14.72 13.66 13.77
C LEU A 248 -16.01 12.85 13.88
N GLY A 249 -16.31 12.01 12.88
CA GLY A 249 -17.41 11.05 12.98
C GLY A 249 -17.22 10.03 14.09
N VAL A 250 -15.98 9.61 14.34
CA VAL A 250 -15.63 8.72 15.47
C VAL A 250 -15.80 9.44 16.81
N VAL A 251 -15.41 10.72 16.92
CA VAL A 251 -15.67 11.53 18.13
C VAL A 251 -17.17 11.60 18.44
N ARG A 252 -18.00 11.91 17.44
CA ARG A 252 -19.47 11.96 17.62
C ARG A 252 -20.03 10.60 18.02
N ALA A 253 -19.56 9.51 17.41
CA ALA A 253 -19.98 8.17 17.78
C ALA A 253 -19.58 7.84 19.24
N TYR A 254 -18.38 8.24 19.66
CA TYR A 254 -17.93 8.10 21.04
C TYR A 254 -18.78 8.91 22.02
N GLN A 255 -19.16 10.16 21.70
CA GLN A 255 -20.03 10.97 22.56
C GLN A 255 -21.37 10.26 22.82
N LEU A 256 -21.98 9.67 21.79
CA LEU A 256 -23.21 8.87 21.92
C LEU A 256 -23.01 7.62 22.81
N VAL A 257 -21.89 6.91 22.65
CA VAL A 257 -21.58 5.75 23.51
C VAL A 257 -21.35 6.17 24.96
N LYS A 258 -20.73 7.33 25.18
CA LYS A 258 -20.39 7.85 26.50
C LYS A 258 -21.62 8.25 27.34
N GLU A 259 -22.74 8.58 26.69
CA GLU A 259 -24.02 8.81 27.38
C GLU A 259 -24.49 7.56 28.13
N GLU A 260 -24.31 6.37 27.54
CA GLU A 260 -24.71 5.08 28.12
C GLU A 260 -23.56 4.41 28.92
N MET A 261 -22.31 4.69 28.55
CA MET A 261 -21.10 4.16 29.18
C MET A 261 -20.15 5.30 29.61
N PRO A 262 -20.40 5.98 30.74
CA PRO A 262 -19.60 7.13 31.17
C PRO A 262 -18.11 6.86 31.33
N ASP A 263 -17.75 5.60 31.60
CA ASP A 263 -16.37 5.16 31.81
C ASP A 263 -15.62 4.82 30.51
N VAL A 264 -16.24 4.88 29.33
CA VAL A 264 -15.53 4.60 28.07
C VAL A 264 -14.45 5.65 27.75
N GLN A 265 -13.33 5.19 27.20
CA GLN A 265 -12.24 6.04 26.70
C GLN A 265 -12.20 6.01 25.16
N LEU A 266 -11.81 7.11 24.53
CA LEU A 266 -11.52 7.17 23.11
C LEU A 266 -10.02 7.37 22.90
N VAL A 267 -9.43 6.59 22.00
CA VAL A 267 -8.02 6.64 21.64
C VAL A 267 -7.89 6.75 20.13
N PHE A 268 -7.18 7.78 19.67
CA PHE A 268 -6.71 7.88 18.29
C PHE A 268 -5.22 7.59 18.25
N ILE A 269 -4.79 6.67 17.39
CA ILE A 269 -3.38 6.41 17.10
C ILE A 269 -3.14 6.70 15.62
N GLY A 270 -2.36 7.74 15.33
CA GLY A 270 -2.01 8.12 13.97
C GLY A 270 -0.52 8.36 13.81
N ALA A 271 0.05 7.83 12.73
CA ALA A 271 1.36 8.26 12.26
C ALA A 271 1.16 9.44 11.30
N MET A 272 1.83 10.55 11.57
CA MET A 272 1.76 11.76 10.77
C MET A 272 2.96 11.82 9.84
N ALA A 273 2.74 12.11 8.55
CA ALA A 273 3.83 12.45 7.66
C ALA A 273 4.20 13.93 7.91
N GLY A 274 5.49 14.25 8.01
CA GLY A 274 5.94 15.59 8.37
C GLY A 274 5.51 16.70 7.41
N ASP A 275 5.04 16.34 6.22
CA ASP A 275 4.57 17.22 5.14
C ASP A 275 3.03 17.30 5.03
N ASP A 276 2.27 16.62 5.90
CA ASP A 276 0.81 16.53 5.80
C ASP A 276 0.08 17.61 6.63
N THR A 277 0.07 18.85 6.14
CA THR A 277 -0.56 20.00 6.82
C THR A 277 -2.05 19.82 7.11
N GLU A 278 -2.78 19.11 6.24
CA GLU A 278 -4.21 18.81 6.41
C GLU A 278 -4.45 17.88 7.60
N GLY A 279 -3.54 16.93 7.86
CA GLY A 279 -3.64 16.00 8.98
C GLY A 279 -3.45 16.68 10.34
N TRP A 280 -2.55 17.67 10.43
CA TRP A 280 -2.37 18.47 11.65
C TRP A 280 -3.63 19.27 12.00
N VAL A 281 -4.23 19.95 11.03
CA VAL A 281 -5.47 20.70 11.26
C VAL A 281 -6.61 19.80 11.73
N LEU A 282 -6.72 18.59 11.16
CA LEU A 282 -7.75 17.65 11.55
C LEU A 282 -7.50 17.06 12.95
N MET A 283 -6.24 16.89 13.36
CA MET A 283 -5.89 16.49 14.72
C MET A 283 -6.31 17.57 15.73
N ASP A 284 -5.99 18.84 15.46
CA ASP A 284 -6.39 19.95 16.33
C ASP A 284 -7.93 20.00 16.50
N GLN A 285 -8.68 19.79 15.43
CA GLN A 285 -10.15 19.72 15.48
C GLN A 285 -10.67 18.54 16.33
N VAL A 286 -10.01 17.38 16.23
CA VAL A 286 -10.37 16.21 17.04
C VAL A 286 -10.14 16.51 18.53
N GLU A 287 -9.03 17.16 18.88
CA GLU A 287 -8.72 17.55 20.27
C GLU A 287 -9.72 18.58 20.82
N GLU A 288 -10.21 19.50 19.98
CA GLU A 288 -11.24 20.48 20.37
C GLU A 288 -12.63 19.86 20.60
N GLU A 289 -12.99 18.79 19.86
CA GLU A 289 -14.32 18.16 19.93
C GLU A 289 -14.42 16.98 20.94
N SER A 290 -13.29 16.42 21.40
CA SER A 290 -13.23 15.21 22.24
C SER A 290 -13.28 15.47 23.75
#